data_AF-A0A034W4R1-F1
#
_entry.id   AF-A0A034W4R1-F1
#
_cell.length_a   1.000
_cell.length_b   1.000
_cell.length_c   1.000
_cell.angle_alpha   90.00
_cell.angle_beta   90.00
_cell.angle_gamma   90.00
#
_symmetry.space_group_name_H-M   'P 1'
#
loop_
_entity.id
_entity.type
_entity.pdbx_description
1 polymer ?
#
loop_
_entity_poly.entity_id
_entity_poly.type
_entity_poly.pdbx_seq_one_letter_code
_entity_poly.pdbx_strand_id
1 'polypeptide(L)'
;ILLQVQNSHLASMACYLEAKEKISFDEKLQTIYKEYGFHYNKTSYFFCYEPPVIKKIFERLRYFAGESKTYPSSILDGKYKIKYIRDLTNGVDTAQSDGKAILPVSASSQMITFTFDNGLVITLRTSGTEPKIKYYAEMCAQPGQEDFDGLINTTNEMVSAIVQEFLQPDENNLTAKSD
;
A
#
# COMPACT_ATOMS: atom_id res chain seq x y z
N ILE A 1 -27.76 5.20 11.15
CA ILE A 1 -28.07 6.16 10.07
C ILE A 1 -27.13 6.00 8.88
N LEU A 2 -25.82 6.29 8.95
CA LEU A 2 -24.92 6.18 7.79
C LEU A 2 -24.85 4.76 7.17
N LEU A 3 -24.70 3.73 8.00
CA LEU A 3 -24.70 2.32 7.55
C LEU A 3 -26.04 1.89 6.92
N GLN A 4 -27.16 2.37 7.46
CA GLN A 4 -28.48 2.09 6.89
C GLN A 4 -28.66 2.79 5.54
N VAL A 5 -28.17 4.02 5.39
CA VAL A 5 -28.21 4.77 4.13
C VAL A 5 -27.35 4.07 3.06
N GLN A 6 -26.14 3.62 3.41
CA GLN A 6 -25.29 2.84 2.51
C GLN A 6 -25.96 1.55 2.03
N ASN A 7 -26.59 0.80 2.95
CA ASN A 7 -27.30 -0.43 2.61
C ASN A 7 -28.50 -0.17 1.69
N SER A 8 -29.25 0.92 1.94
CA SER A 8 -30.38 1.31 1.08
C SER A 8 -29.94 1.69 -0.34
N HIS A 9 -28.79 2.36 -0.50
CA HIS A 9 -28.25 2.67 -1.82
C HIS A 9 -27.80 1.41 -2.58
N LEU A 10 -27.13 0.48 -1.89
CA LEU A 10 -26.71 -0.79 -2.50
C LEU A 10 -27.92 -1.60 -2.99
N ALA A 11 -28.97 -1.72 -2.16
CA ALA A 11 -30.20 -2.38 -2.55
C ALA A 11 -30.89 -1.68 -3.73
N SER A 12 -30.91 -0.35 -3.76
CA SER A 12 -31.45 0.43 -4.87
C SER A 12 -30.68 0.20 -6.17
N MET A 13 -29.35 0.11 -6.11
CA MET A 13 -28.50 -0.20 -7.26
C MET A 13 -28.76 -1.62 -7.77
N ALA A 14 -28.85 -2.62 -6.89
CA ALA A 14 -29.16 -3.99 -7.29
C ALA A 14 -30.53 -4.09 -7.98
N CYS A 15 -31.56 -3.44 -7.41
CA CYS A 15 -32.89 -3.37 -8.03
C CYS A 15 -32.86 -2.65 -9.39
N TYR A 16 -32.08 -1.58 -9.53
CA TYR A 16 -31.93 -0.86 -10.80
C TYR A 16 -31.27 -1.73 -11.88
N LEU A 17 -30.16 -2.38 -11.54
CA LEU A 17 -29.43 -3.25 -12.47
C LEU A 17 -30.32 -4.39 -12.97
N GLU A 18 -31.04 -5.05 -12.06
CA GLU A 18 -31.99 -6.11 -12.42
C GLU A 18 -33.17 -5.57 -13.26
N ALA A 19 -33.73 -4.41 -12.90
CA ALA A 19 -34.89 -3.85 -13.59
C ALA A 19 -34.56 -3.28 -14.97
N LYS A 20 -33.37 -2.71 -15.17
CA LYS A 20 -33.00 -1.95 -16.38
C LYS A 20 -31.99 -2.66 -17.27
N GLU A 21 -30.99 -3.30 -16.68
CA GLU A 21 -29.88 -3.91 -17.40
C GLU A 21 -30.00 -5.44 -17.45
N LYS A 22 -30.89 -6.05 -16.64
CA LYS A 22 -31.10 -7.50 -16.54
C LYS A 22 -29.83 -8.26 -16.17
N ILE A 23 -29.01 -7.63 -15.33
CA ILE A 23 -27.77 -8.20 -14.80
C ILE A 23 -27.75 -8.11 -13.28
N SER A 24 -27.02 -9.04 -12.69
CA SER A 24 -26.68 -9.07 -11.28
C SER A 24 -25.66 -7.99 -10.89
N PHE A 25 -25.54 -7.77 -9.59
CA PHE A 25 -24.54 -6.88 -9.03
C PHE A 25 -23.11 -7.38 -9.33
N ASP A 26 -22.87 -8.68 -9.23
CA ASP A 26 -21.59 -9.32 -9.54
C ASP A 26 -21.21 -9.13 -11.01
N GLU A 27 -22.14 -9.30 -11.96
CA GLU A 27 -21.89 -9.05 -13.39
C GLU A 27 -21.54 -7.58 -13.66
N LYS A 28 -22.20 -6.64 -12.98
CA LYS A 28 -21.83 -5.22 -13.07
C LYS A 28 -20.43 -4.96 -12.53
N LEU A 29 -20.07 -5.59 -11.41
CA LEU A 29 -18.73 -5.49 -10.82
C LEU A 29 -17.66 -6.05 -11.77
N GLN A 30 -17.91 -7.19 -12.40
CA GLN A 30 -17.01 -7.75 -13.43
C GLN A 30 -16.85 -6.79 -14.63
N THR A 31 -17.93 -6.13 -15.05
CA THR A 31 -17.87 -5.12 -16.12
C THR A 31 -16.97 -3.95 -15.72
N ILE A 32 -17.09 -3.45 -14.49
CA ILE A 32 -16.24 -2.38 -13.96
C ILE A 32 -14.77 -2.83 -13.91
N TYR A 33 -14.49 -4.05 -13.46
CA TYR A 33 -13.12 -4.59 -13.46
C TYR A 33 -12.53 -4.71 -14.86
N LYS A 34 -13.34 -5.05 -15.87
CA LYS A 34 -12.88 -5.07 -17.27
C LYS A 34 -12.58 -3.68 -17.81
N GLU A 35 -13.43 -2.70 -17.47
CA GLU A 35 -13.32 -1.33 -17.98
C GLU A 35 -12.17 -0.55 -17.32
N TYR A 36 -12.03 -0.64 -16.00
CA TYR A 36 -11.10 0.18 -15.23
C TYR A 36 -9.90 -0.59 -14.65
N GLY A 37 -9.93 -1.92 -14.76
CA GLY A 37 -8.97 -2.80 -14.09
C GLY A 37 -9.47 -3.28 -12.73
N PHE A 38 -8.98 -4.45 -12.30
CA PHE A 38 -9.21 -4.97 -10.96
C PHE A 38 -8.24 -4.35 -9.96
N HIS A 39 -8.76 -3.83 -8.86
CA HIS A 39 -7.96 -3.17 -7.82
C HIS A 39 -7.89 -4.08 -6.60
N TYR A 40 -6.69 -4.52 -6.25
CA TYR A 40 -6.46 -5.29 -5.04
C TYR A 40 -5.67 -4.45 -4.03
N ASN A 41 -6.17 -4.40 -2.79
CA ASN A 41 -5.53 -3.69 -1.70
C ASN A 41 -5.29 -4.61 -0.51
N LYS A 42 -4.13 -4.45 0.14
CA LYS A 42 -3.77 -5.15 1.38
C LYS A 42 -3.27 -4.14 2.40
N THR A 43 -3.98 -4.06 3.51
CA THR A 43 -3.64 -3.12 4.59
C THR A 43 -3.53 -3.88 5.91
N SER A 44 -2.46 -3.66 6.66
CA SER A 44 -2.36 -4.16 8.02
C SER A 44 -1.43 -3.27 8.84
N TYR A 45 -1.13 -3.71 10.06
CA TYR A 45 -0.24 -3.01 10.95
C TYR A 45 0.47 -3.96 11.91
N PHE A 46 1.60 -3.48 12.42
CA PHE A 46 2.32 -4.07 13.53
C PHE A 46 2.29 -3.13 14.72
N PHE A 47 2.21 -3.68 15.92
CA PHE A 47 2.48 -2.95 17.15
C PHE A 47 4.00 -2.87 17.39
N CYS A 48 4.46 -1.68 17.77
CA CYS A 48 5.83 -1.39 18.17
C CYS A 48 5.79 -0.46 19.38
N TYR A 49 5.89 -1.03 20.58
CA TYR A 49 5.79 -0.29 21.84
C TYR A 49 7.04 0.52 22.17
N GLU A 50 8.11 0.36 21.40
CA GLU A 50 9.38 1.07 21.55
C GLU A 50 9.54 2.11 20.42
N PRO A 51 9.25 3.41 20.66
CA PRO A 51 9.45 4.46 19.67
C PRO A 51 10.86 4.53 19.05
N PRO A 52 11.95 4.25 19.80
CA PRO A 52 13.29 4.20 19.20
C PRO A 52 13.44 3.14 18.10
N VAL A 53 12.74 2.01 18.21
CA VAL A 53 12.77 0.94 17.20
C VAL A 53 12.12 1.40 15.89
N ILE A 54 10.98 2.11 15.98
CA ILE A 54 10.35 2.72 14.80
C ILE A 54 11.34 3.66 14.10
N LYS A 55 11.98 4.54 14.87
CA LYS A 55 12.98 5.47 14.33
C LYS A 55 14.13 4.72 13.65
N LYS A 56 14.69 3.69 14.30
CA LYS A 56 15.73 2.82 13.75
C LYS A 56 15.33 2.18 12.42
N ILE A 57 14.13 1.61 12.33
CA ILE A 57 13.62 0.97 11.09
C ILE A 57 13.58 1.98 9.94
N PHE A 58 12.95 3.13 10.15
CA PHE A 58 12.79 4.14 9.10
C PHE A 58 14.11 4.86 8.78
N GLU A 59 15.02 5.03 9.74
CA GLU A 59 16.38 5.52 9.47
C GLU A 59 17.17 4.53 8.62
N ARG A 60 17.12 3.23 8.93
CA ARG A 60 17.74 2.19 8.11
C ARG A 60 17.27 2.25 6.64
N LEU A 61 15.97 2.43 6.43
CA LEU A 61 15.40 2.58 5.07
C LEU A 61 15.88 3.84 4.34
N ARG A 62 16.35 4.87 5.06
CA ARG A 62 16.89 6.12 4.48
C ARG A 62 18.41 6.12 4.36
N TYR A 63 19.09 5.14 4.95
CA TYR A 63 20.53 4.96 4.96
C TYR A 63 20.93 3.60 4.38
N PHE A 64 20.17 3.12 3.39
CA PHE A 64 20.20 1.75 2.92
C PHE A 64 21.54 1.35 2.29
N ALA A 65 22.20 2.27 1.60
CA ALA A 65 23.55 2.09 1.03
C ALA A 65 24.66 2.70 1.91
N GLY A 66 24.39 2.95 3.20
CA GLY A 66 25.35 3.56 4.13
C GLY A 66 25.42 5.09 4.08
N GLU A 67 24.70 5.72 3.15
CA GLU A 67 24.63 7.18 2.98
C GLU A 67 23.21 7.71 3.15
N SER A 68 23.06 8.97 3.56
CA SER A 68 21.74 9.57 3.76
C SER A 68 20.94 9.66 2.45
N LYS A 69 19.62 9.46 2.52
CA LYS A 69 18.69 9.45 1.38
C LYS A 69 19.03 8.38 0.34
N THR A 70 19.66 7.29 0.79
CA THR A 70 19.78 6.07 -0.01
C THR A 70 18.71 5.10 0.46
N TYR A 71 17.79 4.76 -0.43
CA TYR A 71 16.64 3.91 -0.17
C TYR A 71 16.84 2.54 -0.86
N PRO A 72 16.10 1.49 -0.47
CA PRO A 72 16.06 0.25 -1.23
C PRO A 72 15.73 0.52 -2.70
N SER A 73 16.45 -0.12 -3.61
CA SER A 73 16.17 -0.06 -5.06
C SER A 73 15.28 -1.20 -5.54
N SER A 74 15.12 -2.25 -4.74
CA SER A 74 14.36 -3.46 -5.08
C SER A 74 14.13 -4.33 -3.84
N ILE A 75 13.27 -5.34 -3.99
CA ILE A 75 13.06 -6.46 -3.04
C ILE A 75 13.31 -7.79 -3.73
N LEU A 76 13.43 -8.88 -2.96
CA LEU A 76 13.66 -10.26 -3.44
C LEU A 76 14.82 -10.33 -4.44
N ASP A 77 16.00 -9.88 -4.00
CA ASP A 77 17.25 -9.92 -4.77
C ASP A 77 17.14 -9.30 -6.18
N GLY A 78 16.34 -8.25 -6.31
CA GLY A 78 16.19 -7.51 -7.57
C GLY A 78 15.04 -7.96 -8.46
N LYS A 79 14.26 -8.98 -8.05
CA LYS A 79 13.07 -9.45 -8.78
C LYS A 79 12.06 -8.32 -9.00
N TYR A 80 11.81 -7.50 -7.98
CA TYR A 80 10.90 -6.38 -8.08
C TYR A 80 11.61 -5.06 -7.78
N LYS A 81 11.70 -4.20 -8.82
CA LYS A 81 12.39 -2.92 -8.76
C LYS A 81 11.47 -1.80 -8.30
N ILE A 82 12.03 -0.93 -7.47
CA ILE A 82 11.37 0.30 -7.03
C ILE A 82 11.64 1.37 -8.08
N LYS A 83 10.54 1.88 -8.65
CA LYS A 83 10.53 2.94 -9.64
C LYS A 83 10.63 4.32 -9.02
N TYR A 84 9.82 4.57 -7.99
CA TYR A 84 9.78 5.86 -7.29
C TYR A 84 9.70 5.68 -5.78
N ILE A 85 10.30 6.63 -5.07
CA ILE A 85 10.23 6.76 -3.62
C ILE A 85 9.71 8.14 -3.29
N ARG A 86 8.73 8.20 -2.40
CA ARG A 86 8.26 9.43 -1.77
C ARG A 86 8.37 9.28 -0.26
N ASP A 87 9.08 10.17 0.38
CA ASP A 87 9.28 10.20 1.83
C ASP A 87 8.77 11.54 2.37
N LEU A 88 7.57 11.52 2.94
CA LEU A 88 6.94 12.72 3.49
C LEU A 88 7.45 13.06 4.89
N THR A 89 8.44 12.33 5.41
CA THR A 89 9.15 12.72 6.63
C THR A 89 10.25 13.73 6.32
N ASN A 90 10.95 13.59 5.20
CA ASN A 90 12.09 14.45 4.84
C ASN A 90 11.91 15.20 3.50
N GLY A 91 10.78 15.01 2.81
CA GLY A 91 10.41 15.72 1.60
C GLY A 91 11.07 15.20 0.32
N VAL A 92 11.60 13.98 0.30
CA VAL A 92 12.10 13.35 -0.93
C VAL A 92 10.92 12.87 -1.78
N ASP A 93 10.94 13.14 -3.08
CA ASP A 93 10.05 12.50 -4.07
C ASP A 93 10.80 12.32 -5.39
N THR A 94 11.21 11.09 -5.69
CA THR A 94 12.01 10.78 -6.89
C THR A 94 11.20 10.77 -8.18
N ALA A 95 9.86 10.87 -8.10
CA ALA A 95 9.03 11.06 -9.29
C ALA A 95 9.02 12.53 -9.75
N GLN A 96 9.40 13.48 -8.89
CA GLN A 96 9.47 14.89 -9.23
C GLN A 96 10.83 15.25 -9.84
N SER A 97 10.82 16.16 -10.80
CA SER A 97 12.05 16.56 -11.52
C SER A 97 13.10 17.22 -10.63
N ASP A 98 12.69 17.88 -9.55
CA ASP A 98 13.58 18.50 -8.56
C ASP A 98 13.88 17.60 -7.34
N GLY A 99 13.35 16.37 -7.32
CA GLY A 99 13.50 15.40 -6.25
C GLY A 99 12.74 15.73 -4.96
N LYS A 100 11.82 16.71 -4.98
CA LYS A 100 11.12 17.20 -3.78
C LYS A 100 9.64 16.88 -3.79
N ALA A 101 9.11 16.49 -2.64
CA ALA A 101 7.69 16.24 -2.46
C ALA A 101 6.86 17.53 -2.61
N ILE A 102 5.79 17.46 -3.40
CA ILE A 102 4.77 18.51 -3.51
C ILE A 102 3.79 18.46 -2.33
N LEU A 103 3.62 17.27 -1.75
CA LEU A 103 2.71 17.04 -0.62
C LEU A 103 3.31 17.56 0.71
N PRO A 104 2.46 17.89 1.70
CA PRO A 104 2.93 18.35 3.00
C PRO A 104 3.91 17.38 3.67
N VAL A 105 5.02 17.92 4.15
CA VAL A 105 6.09 17.18 4.84
C VAL A 105 5.91 17.32 6.35
N SER A 106 6.08 16.23 7.08
CA SER A 106 6.02 16.20 8.55
C SER A 106 7.17 15.38 9.12
N ALA A 107 8.19 16.06 9.63
CA ALA A 107 9.36 15.42 10.25
C ALA A 107 9.00 14.62 11.52
N SER A 108 7.85 14.89 12.14
CA SER A 108 7.36 14.17 13.32
C SER A 108 6.60 12.89 12.99
N SER A 109 6.31 12.63 11.71
CA SER A 109 5.55 11.45 11.25
C SER A 109 6.36 10.65 10.25
N GLN A 110 6.55 9.36 10.51
CA GLN A 110 7.25 8.48 9.59
C GLN A 110 6.28 8.08 8.47
N MET A 111 6.62 8.37 7.21
CA MET A 111 5.81 7.99 6.05
C MET A 111 6.67 7.87 4.78
N ILE A 112 6.80 6.65 4.27
CA ILE A 112 7.51 6.37 3.03
C ILE A 112 6.59 5.57 2.12
N THR A 113 6.44 6.04 0.88
CA THR A 113 5.72 5.36 -0.20
C THR A 113 6.71 4.88 -1.25
N PHE A 114 6.63 3.60 -1.59
CA PHE A 114 7.38 2.97 -2.66
C PHE A 114 6.42 2.65 -3.81
N THR A 115 6.79 3.06 -5.02
CA THR A 115 6.11 2.68 -6.27
C THR A 115 7.03 1.75 -7.02
N PHE A 116 6.56 0.55 -7.33
CA PHE A 116 7.31 -0.47 -8.07
C PHE A 116 7.02 -0.40 -9.57
N ASP A 117 7.96 -0.90 -10.38
CA ASP A 117 7.84 -0.88 -11.85
C ASP A 117 6.62 -1.66 -12.37
N ASN A 118 6.22 -2.72 -11.66
CA ASN A 118 5.05 -3.53 -11.99
C ASN A 118 3.72 -2.91 -11.53
N GLY A 119 3.74 -1.72 -10.93
CA GLY A 119 2.53 -1.00 -10.53
C GLY A 119 2.10 -1.20 -9.09
N LEU A 120 2.78 -2.03 -8.28
CA LEU A 120 2.52 -2.05 -6.83
C LEU A 120 2.89 -0.70 -6.21
N VAL A 121 1.98 -0.13 -5.42
CA VAL A 121 2.27 1.01 -4.55
C VAL A 121 2.10 0.56 -3.10
N ILE A 122 3.09 0.83 -2.26
CA ILE A 122 2.98 0.56 -0.83
C ILE A 122 3.43 1.77 0.00
N THR A 123 2.64 2.14 1.00
CA THR A 123 2.99 3.18 1.96
C THR A 123 3.19 2.57 3.34
N LEU A 124 4.39 2.73 3.90
CA LEU A 124 4.71 2.45 5.30
C LEU A 124 4.58 3.73 6.11
N ARG A 125 3.80 3.72 7.19
CA ARG A 125 3.62 4.91 8.05
C ARG A 125 3.46 4.58 9.52
N THR A 126 3.77 5.54 10.38
CA THR A 126 3.39 5.46 11.79
C THR A 126 1.96 5.93 12.01
N SER A 127 1.33 5.41 13.07
CA SER A 127 0.15 6.02 13.67
C SER A 127 0.57 7.16 14.58
N GLY A 128 -0.16 8.29 14.54
CA GLY A 128 0.19 9.47 15.33
C GLY A 128 -0.12 9.33 16.83
N THR A 129 -1.10 8.48 17.18
CA THR A 129 -1.60 8.32 18.55
C THR A 129 -1.46 6.90 19.09
N GLU A 130 -1.10 5.94 18.23
CA GLU A 130 -0.99 4.53 18.60
C GLU A 130 0.43 4.03 18.31
N PRO A 131 0.97 3.07 19.09
CA PRO A 131 2.29 2.50 18.87
C PRO A 131 2.27 1.52 17.69
N LYS A 132 1.92 1.99 16.50
CA LYS A 132 1.67 1.16 15.31
C LYS A 132 2.49 1.63 14.10
N ILE A 133 3.05 0.66 13.39
CA ILE A 133 3.53 0.81 12.02
C ILE A 133 2.46 0.21 11.10
N LYS A 134 1.82 1.04 10.29
CA LYS A 134 0.78 0.63 9.33
C LYS A 134 1.39 0.53 7.94
N TYR A 135 0.87 -0.39 7.14
CA TYR A 135 1.14 -0.41 5.71
C TYR A 135 -0.15 -0.47 4.90
N TYR A 136 -0.12 0.17 3.73
CA TYR A 136 -1.20 0.19 2.75
C TYR A 136 -0.56 -0.16 1.42
N ALA A 137 -0.84 -1.36 0.91
CA ALA A 137 -0.39 -1.82 -0.38
C ALA A 137 -1.57 -1.90 -1.34
N GLU A 138 -1.37 -1.47 -2.58
CA GLU A 138 -2.35 -1.58 -3.64
C GLU A 138 -1.68 -1.92 -4.97
N MET A 139 -2.37 -2.74 -5.76
CA MET A 139 -1.98 -3.09 -7.12
C MET A 139 -3.23 -3.09 -7.99
N CYS A 140 -3.16 -2.41 -9.13
CA CYS A 140 -4.26 -2.31 -10.08
C CYS A 140 -3.89 -3.04 -11.37
N ALA A 141 -4.79 -3.93 -11.81
CA ALA A 141 -4.70 -4.53 -13.13
C ALA A 141 -4.87 -3.44 -14.19
N GLN A 142 -4.24 -3.60 -15.35
CA GLN A 142 -4.56 -2.74 -16.49
C GLN A 142 -5.96 -3.07 -17.03
N PRO A 143 -6.66 -2.12 -17.68
CA PRO A 143 -7.91 -2.42 -18.38
C PRO A 143 -7.77 -3.62 -19.33
N GLY A 144 -8.68 -4.58 -19.23
CA GLY A 144 -8.65 -5.82 -20.00
C GLY A 144 -7.73 -6.94 -19.49
N GLN A 145 -6.95 -6.73 -18.42
CA GLN A 145 -6.22 -7.81 -17.75
C GLN A 145 -7.16 -8.59 -16.83
N GLU A 146 -7.38 -9.88 -17.10
CA GLU A 146 -8.34 -10.71 -16.34
C GLU A 146 -7.68 -11.70 -15.35
N ASP A 147 -6.34 -11.80 -15.32
CA ASP A 147 -5.62 -12.63 -14.33
C ASP A 147 -5.56 -11.96 -12.96
N PHE A 148 -6.70 -11.97 -12.27
CA PHE A 148 -6.84 -11.37 -10.94
C PHE A 148 -6.11 -12.19 -9.87
N ASP A 149 -6.13 -13.52 -9.97
CA ASP A 149 -5.47 -14.40 -9.01
C ASP A 149 -3.94 -14.22 -9.07
N GLY A 150 -3.36 -14.11 -10.26
CA GLY A 150 -1.95 -13.79 -10.45
C GLY A 150 -1.57 -12.44 -9.84
N LEU A 151 -2.41 -11.43 -9.99
CA LEU A 151 -2.23 -10.11 -9.38
C LEU A 151 -2.30 -10.16 -7.85
N ILE A 152 -3.27 -10.88 -7.28
CA ILE A 152 -3.42 -11.09 -5.84
C ILE A 152 -2.20 -11.82 -5.27
N ASN A 153 -1.77 -12.91 -5.92
CA ASN A 153 -0.62 -13.70 -5.49
C ASN A 153 0.67 -12.89 -5.54
N THR A 154 0.90 -12.14 -6.63
CA THR A 154 2.06 -11.24 -6.76
C THR A 154 2.05 -10.17 -5.68
N THR A 155 0.90 -9.53 -5.44
CA THR A 155 0.75 -8.52 -4.38
C THR A 155 1.06 -9.12 -3.01
N ASN A 156 0.56 -10.32 -2.72
CA ASN A 156 0.79 -11.00 -1.45
C ASN A 156 2.26 -11.38 -1.24
N GLU A 157 2.94 -11.89 -2.27
CA GLU A 157 4.38 -12.19 -2.24
C GLU A 157 5.17 -10.92 -1.95
N MET A 158 4.93 -9.84 -2.71
CA MET A 158 5.64 -8.57 -2.54
C MET A 158 5.41 -7.95 -1.17
N VAL A 159 4.17 -7.92 -0.68
CA VAL A 159 3.88 -7.39 0.67
C VAL A 159 4.60 -8.19 1.73
N SER A 160 4.66 -9.52 1.59
CA SER A 160 5.38 -10.38 2.53
C SER A 160 6.87 -10.09 2.51
N ALA A 161 7.47 -9.96 1.32
CA ALA A 161 8.87 -9.59 1.15
C ALA A 161 9.18 -8.19 1.73
N ILE A 162 8.35 -7.19 1.45
CA ILE A 162 8.50 -5.84 2.02
C ILE A 162 8.43 -5.87 3.54
N VAL A 163 7.47 -6.60 4.11
CA VAL A 163 7.39 -6.75 5.57
C VAL A 163 8.68 -7.34 6.12
N GLN A 164 9.17 -8.45 5.55
CA GLN A 164 10.36 -9.13 6.04
C GLN A 164 11.63 -8.30 5.83
N GLU A 165 11.87 -7.78 4.64
CA GLU A 165 13.08 -7.05 4.29
C GLU A 165 13.11 -5.64 4.91
N PHE A 166 11.97 -4.93 4.92
CA PHE A 166 11.92 -3.51 5.31
C PHE A 166 11.55 -3.28 6.77
N LEU A 167 10.63 -4.08 7.33
CA LEU A 167 10.24 -3.95 8.73
C LEU A 167 11.01 -4.90 9.65
N GLN A 168 11.49 -6.03 9.13
CA GLN A 168 12.15 -7.10 9.88
C GLN A 168 11.47 -7.37 11.23
N PRO A 169 10.22 -7.88 11.23
CA PRO A 169 9.39 -7.96 12.43
C PRO A 169 10.05 -8.71 13.57
N ASP A 170 10.71 -9.84 13.29
CA ASP A 170 11.36 -10.67 14.30
C ASP A 170 12.57 -9.95 14.92
N GLU A 171 13.42 -9.32 14.11
CA GLU A 171 14.61 -8.58 14.59
C GLU A 171 14.24 -7.33 15.40
N ASN A 172 13.07 -6.74 15.09
CA ASN A 172 12.61 -5.50 15.71
C ASN A 172 11.47 -5.72 16.73
N ASN A 173 11.20 -6.97 17.13
CA ASN A 173 10.17 -7.34 18.11
C ASN A 173 8.77 -6.76 17.79
N LEU A 174 8.42 -6.70 16.51
CA LEU A 174 7.13 -6.18 16.07
C LEU A 174 6.04 -7.23 16.27
N THR A 175 4.94 -6.86 16.92
CA THR A 175 3.81 -7.77 17.12
C THR A 175 2.79 -7.58 16.00
N ALA A 176 2.52 -8.64 15.23
CA ALA A 176 1.49 -8.60 14.20
C ALA A 176 0.11 -8.34 14.82
N LYS A 177 -0.79 -7.70 14.06
CA LYS A 177 -2.21 -7.69 14.40
C LYS A 177 -2.67 -9.15 14.58
N SER A 178 -3.21 -9.48 15.75
CA SER A 178 -3.94 -10.73 15.95
C SER A 178 -5.25 -10.69 15.14
N ASP A 179 -5.49 -11.74 14.35
CA ASP A 179 -6.70 -11.90 13.52
C ASP A 179 -7.99 -11.98 14.35
#